data_AF-A0A0Q0VSD4-F1
#
_entry.id   AF-A0A0Q0VSD4-F1
#
_cell.length_a   1.000
_cell.length_b   1.000
_cell.length_c   1.000
_cell.angle_alpha   90.00
_cell.angle_beta   90.00
_cell.angle_gamma   90.00
#
_symmetry.space_group_name_H-M   'P 1'
#
loop_
_entity.id
_entity.type
_entity.pdbx_description
1 polymer ?
#
loop_
_entity_poly.entity_id
_entity_poly.type
_entity_poly.pdbx_seq_one_letter_code
_entity_poly.pdbx_strand_id
1 'polypeptide(L)' 'MIYIMIRHEISRYLIAPLSCDYMFHKIESMDDNEVRIDFLMVYYISPQFLDEYIKDRLKSKKHIIELNVPYAYKSKLSFN' A
#
# COMPACT_ATOMS: atom_id res chain seq x y z
N MET A 1 12.59 10.75 -2.16
CA MET A 1 11.21 10.30 -2.47
C MET A 1 11.30 8.84 -2.86
N ILE A 2 10.44 7.97 -2.29
CA ILE A 2 10.47 6.53 -2.57
C ILE A 2 9.27 6.15 -3.41
N TYR A 3 9.50 5.26 -4.37
CA TYR A 3 8.47 4.74 -5.25
C TYR A 3 8.39 3.21 -5.10
N ILE A 4 7.19 2.73 -4.77
CA ILE A 4 6.90 1.34 -4.47
C ILE A 4 5.87 0.87 -5.49
N MET A 5 6.28 -0.03 -6.37
CA MET A 5 5.35 -0.73 -7.26
C MET A 5 4.89 -2.01 -6.58
N ILE A 6 3.67 -2.01 -6.03
CA ILE A 6 3.18 -3.09 -5.15
C ILE A 6 3.35 -4.47 -5.77
N ARG A 7 3.10 -4.62 -7.08
CA ARG A 7 3.20 -5.92 -7.75
C ARG A 7 4.61 -6.51 -7.77
N HIS A 8 5.65 -5.70 -7.63
CA HIS A 8 7.04 -6.15 -7.56
C HIS A 8 7.48 -6.41 -6.13
N GLU A 9 6.95 -5.66 -5.18
CA GLU A 9 7.31 -5.80 -3.75
C GLU A 9 6.50 -6.91 -3.06
N ILE A 10 5.25 -7.11 -3.46
CA ILE A 10 4.33 -8.08 -2.87
C ILE A 10 3.82 -9.06 -3.93
N SER A 11 2.84 -8.66 -4.75
CA SER A 11 2.16 -9.55 -5.71
C SER A 11 1.15 -8.77 -6.55
N ARG A 12 0.70 -9.36 -7.67
CA ARG A 12 -0.49 -8.88 -8.40
C ARG A 12 -1.80 -9.21 -7.68
N TYR A 13 -1.77 -10.17 -6.77
CA TYR A 13 -2.90 -10.61 -5.93
C TYR A 13 -2.53 -10.39 -4.46
N LEU A 14 -3.10 -9.37 -3.85
CA LEU A 14 -2.79 -8.97 -2.48
C LEU A 14 -3.70 -9.71 -1.51
N ILE A 15 -3.21 -10.85 -1.01
CA ILE A 15 -4.02 -11.77 -0.20
C ILE A 15 -3.55 -11.80 1.25
N ALA A 16 -2.24 -11.80 1.49
CA ALA A 16 -1.64 -12.06 2.79
C ALA A 16 -1.40 -10.75 3.58
N PRO A 17 -2.07 -10.53 4.73
CA PRO A 17 -1.89 -9.33 5.55
C PRO A 17 -0.43 -9.12 5.98
N LEU A 18 0.26 -10.21 6.35
CA LEU A 18 1.67 -10.16 6.78
C LEU A 18 2.61 -9.51 5.75
N SER A 19 2.31 -9.63 4.44
CA SER A 19 3.10 -8.99 3.40
C SER A 19 2.92 -7.46 3.39
N CYS A 20 1.75 -6.98 3.83
CA CYS A 20 1.49 -5.56 4.04
C CYS A 20 2.33 -5.02 5.21
N ASP A 21 2.26 -5.67 6.37
CA ASP A 21 3.04 -5.30 7.57
C ASP A 21 4.53 -5.20 7.24
N TYR A 22 5.07 -6.20 6.53
CA TYR A 22 6.47 -6.22 6.15
C TYR A 22 6.84 -5.04 5.23
N MET A 23 5.97 -4.72 4.25
CA MET A 23 6.17 -3.57 3.37
C MET A 23 6.16 -2.27 4.16
N PHE A 24 5.22 -2.06 5.09
CA PHE A 24 5.18 -0.85 5.91
C PHE A 24 6.35 -0.75 6.89
N HIS A 25 6.79 -1.86 7.49
CA HIS A 25 8.00 -1.87 8.31
C HIS A 25 9.24 -1.41 7.50
N LYS A 26 9.36 -1.88 6.24
CA LYS A 26 10.42 -1.42 5.33
C LYS A 26 10.28 0.07 5.02
N ILE A 27 9.07 0.55 4.70
CA ILE A 27 8.77 1.97 4.44
C ILE A 27 9.20 2.86 5.61
N GLU A 28 8.85 2.49 6.84
CA GLU A 28 9.18 3.29 8.03
C GLU A 28 10.68 3.35 8.31
N SER A 29 11.43 2.33 7.91
CA SER A 29 12.89 2.28 8.08
C SER A 29 13.67 3.16 7.10
N MET A 30 13.01 3.70 6.07
CA MET A 30 13.66 4.51 5.04
C MET A 30 13.73 5.99 5.45
N ASP A 31 14.75 6.72 5.00
CA ASP A 31 14.97 8.13 5.38
C ASP A 31 13.97 9.11 4.73
N ASP A 32 13.43 8.77 3.56
CA ASP A 32 12.50 9.65 2.84
C ASP A 32 11.14 9.76 3.53
N ASN A 33 10.56 10.96 3.50
CA ASN A 33 9.25 11.23 4.10
C ASN A 33 8.08 11.02 3.14
N GLU A 34 8.29 11.16 1.82
CA GLU A 34 7.25 10.93 0.82
C GLU A 34 7.44 9.56 0.17
N VAL A 35 6.36 8.76 0.17
CA VAL A 35 6.30 7.44 -0.44
C VAL A 35 5.13 7.37 -1.40
N ARG A 36 5.41 6.96 -2.63
CA ARG A 36 4.41 6.74 -3.67
C ARG A 36 4.18 5.25 -3.82
N ILE A 37 2.96 4.80 -3.52
CA ILE A 37 2.56 3.39 -3.60
C ILE A 37 1.69 3.21 -4.84
N ASP A 38 2.19 2.46 -5.81
CA ASP A 38 1.55 2.25 -7.11
C ASP A 38 0.89 0.87 -7.21
N PHE A 39 -0.42 0.88 -7.42
CA PHE A 39 -1.27 -0.31 -7.58
C PHE A 39 -1.42 -0.73 -9.05
N LEU A 40 -0.63 -0.18 -9.97
CA LEU A 40 -0.69 -0.53 -11.39
C LEU A 40 -0.51 -2.03 -11.64
N MET A 41 -1.51 -2.63 -12.29
CA MET A 41 -1.63 -4.09 -12.54
C MET A 41 -1.76 -4.95 -11.27
N VAL A 42 -2.28 -4.38 -10.18
CA VAL A 42 -2.88 -5.17 -9.09
C VAL A 42 -4.27 -5.61 -9.54
N TYR A 43 -4.51 -6.92 -9.58
CA TYR A 43 -5.76 -7.49 -10.09
C TYR A 43 -6.78 -7.77 -8.99
N TYR A 44 -6.32 -7.98 -7.76
CA TYR A 44 -7.19 -8.30 -6.64
C TYR A 44 -6.55 -7.90 -5.32
N ILE A 45 -7.38 -7.39 -4.41
CA ILE A 45 -7.03 -7.11 -3.02
C ILE A 45 -8.06 -7.83 -2.13
N SER A 46 -7.57 -8.74 -1.28
CA SER A 46 -8.43 -9.41 -0.32
C SER A 46 -8.93 -8.42 0.74
N PRO A 47 -10.12 -8.63 1.33
CA PRO A 47 -10.60 -7.80 2.43
C PRO A 47 -9.60 -7.73 3.59
N GLN A 48 -8.99 -8.86 3.96
CA GLN A 48 -8.03 -8.91 5.06
C GLN A 48 -6.76 -8.12 4.77
N PHE A 49 -6.24 -8.18 3.54
CA PHE A 49 -5.10 -7.36 3.14
C PHE A 49 -5.46 -5.88 3.16
N LEU A 50 -6.65 -5.53 2.65
CA LEU A 50 -7.11 -4.16 2.59
C LEU A 50 -7.26 -3.54 3.98
N ASP A 51 -7.85 -4.27 4.92
CA ASP A 51 -8.05 -3.82 6.30
C ASP A 51 -6.70 -3.57 6.99
N GLU A 52 -5.73 -4.47 6.78
CA GLU A 52 -4.38 -4.31 7.32
C GLU A 52 -3.63 -3.14 6.66
N TYR A 53 -3.76 -2.97 5.34
CA TYR A 53 -3.18 -1.83 4.62
C TYR A 53 -3.72 -0.49 5.15
N ILE A 54 -5.03 -0.38 5.37
CA ILE A 54 -5.63 0.84 5.92
C ILE A 54 -5.11 1.08 7.34
N LYS A 55 -5.07 0.04 8.17
CA LYS A 55 -4.57 0.11 9.55
C LYS A 55 -3.12 0.58 9.61
N ASP A 56 -2.24 0.04 8.77
CA ASP A 56 -0.83 0.42 8.75
C ASP A 56 -0.57 1.77 8.10
N ARG A 57 -1.29 2.11 7.03
CA ARG A 57 -1.27 3.46 6.43
C ARG A 57 -1.62 4.53 7.46
N LEU A 58 -2.63 4.29 8.29
CA LEU A 58 -3.04 5.24 9.34
C LEU A 58 -2.01 5.40 10.47
N LYS A 59 -1.15 4.41 10.68
CA LYS A 59 -0.06 4.45 11.66
C LYS A 59 1.24 5.00 11.09
N SER A 60 1.40 4.94 9.77
CA SER A 60 2.60 5.37 9.08
C SER A 60 2.90 6.84 9.36
N LYS A 61 4.17 7.16 9.61
CA LYS A 61 4.63 8.56 9.77
C LYS A 61 5.00 9.20 8.44
N LYS A 62 4.94 8.42 7.35
CA LYS A 62 5.29 8.86 6.00
C LYS A 62 4.08 9.50 5.33
N HIS A 63 4.36 10.45 4.43
CA HIS A 63 3.37 10.98 3.51
C HIS A 63 3.17 9.99 2.36
N ILE A 64 2.10 9.19 2.46
CA ILE A 64 1.76 8.16 1.49
C ILE A 64 0.86 8.73 0.39
N ILE A 65 1.31 8.65 -0.86
CA ILE A 65 0.54 8.99 -2.05
C ILE A 65 0.25 7.69 -2.81
N GLU A 66 -1.03 7.44 -3.07
CA GLU A 66 -1.47 6.23 -3.74
C GLU A 66 -1.72 6.50 -5.22
N LEU A 67 -1.14 5.67 -6.08
CA LEU A 67 -1.23 5.79 -7.53
C LEU A 67 -1.94 4.58 -8.12
N ASN A 68 -2.70 4.79 -9.19
CA ASN A 68 -3.39 3.74 -9.95
C ASN A 68 -4.25 2.78 -9.11
N VAL A 69 -4.83 3.26 -8.01
CA VAL A 69 -5.72 2.47 -7.16
C VAL A 69 -6.88 1.89 -8.00
N PRO A 70 -7.12 0.56 -7.95
CA PRO A 70 -8.20 -0.04 -8.72
C PRO A 70 -9.55 0.55 -8.30
N TYR A 71 -10.42 0.80 -9.27
CA TYR A 71 -11.67 1.54 -9.07
C TYR A 71 -12.52 1.02 -7.90
N ALA A 72 -12.59 -0.30 -7.73
CA ALA A 72 -13.34 -0.96 -6.66
C ALA A 72 -12.88 -0.60 -5.24
N TYR A 73 -11.66 -0.09 -5.07
CA TYR A 73 -11.05 0.24 -3.77
C TYR A 73 -10.81 1.73 -3.57
N LYS A 74 -11.07 2.58 -4.58
CA LYS A 74 -10.84 4.03 -4.50
C LYS A 74 -11.54 4.68 -3.31
N SER A 75 -12.79 4.31 -3.03
CA SER A 75 -13.54 4.88 -1.89
C SER A 75 -12.99 4.50 -0.52
N LYS A 76 -12.15 3.45 -0.44
CA LYS A 76 -11.58 2.94 0.81
C LYS A 76 -10.13 3.38 1.05
N LEU A 77 -9.41 3.67 -0.03
CA LEU A 77 -7.97 3.98 0.01
C LEU A 77 -7.71 5.47 -0.22
N SER A 78 -8.46 6.09 -1.12
CA SER A 78 -8.32 7.51 -1.45
C SER A 78 -9.14 8.37 -0.48
N PHE A 79 -8.61 8.57 0.73
CA PHE A 79 -9.05 9.69 1.57
C PHE A 79 -8.36 10.97 1.10
N ASN A 80 -9.15 11.89 0.55
CA ASN A 80 -8.81 13.32 0.55
C ASN A 80 -8.93 13.85 1.98
#